data_AF-A0A5J4VHR6-F1
#
_entry.id   AF-A0A5J4VHR6-F1
#
_cell.length_a   1.000
_cell.length_b   1.000
_cell.length_c   1.000
_cell.angle_alpha   90.00
_cell.angle_beta   90.00
_cell.angle_gamma   90.00
#
_symmetry.space_group_name_H-M   'P 1'
#
loop_
_entity.id
_entity.type
_entity.pdbx_description
1 polymer ?
#
loop_
_entity_poly.entity_id
_entity_poly.type
_entity_poly.pdbx_seq_one_letter_code
_entity_poly.pdbx_strand_id
1 'polypeptide(L)'
;MDSCTLYPINIPLRNDGKPDLRYKAAKEFVASDISKERTTNPSKLSIQSLKSTSHSSKPEIIEQQEQKVQEQQKLKLIDIGKMITIVKDDFVSGTCKAVRQGLIILNDDRTINPQSPLNLDGIIKIRSDGKLDRRLKVMQYIDDRSSKLKVEDYIGEQSKEDSLIINTELFFGLLEKKPGLRSSNYSIEQSLSFLSEKVNPKVGKDTRTKNINNNKRIIELIDGNGRMTRELRTYIQQKVDAIHDLQQKKKTTADIEWIGCEMENLVRK
;
A
#
# COMPACT_ATOMS: atom_id res chain seq x y z
N MET A 1 -24.66 3.27 31.82
CA MET A 1 -24.79 4.73 31.97
C MET A 1 -23.57 5.36 31.33
N ASP A 2 -23.82 5.97 30.18
CA ASP A 2 -23.17 7.17 29.61
C ASP A 2 -21.64 7.18 29.43
N SER A 3 -21.27 6.81 28.20
CA SER A 3 -20.41 7.56 27.27
C SER A 3 -19.18 8.30 27.80
N CYS A 4 -18.02 7.80 27.37
CA CYS A 4 -16.90 8.59 26.86
C CYS A 4 -17.34 9.90 26.18
N THR A 5 -16.60 10.98 26.42
CA THR A 5 -15.79 11.68 25.39
C THR A 5 -14.73 12.49 26.13
N LEU A 6 -13.45 12.09 26.11
CA LEU A 6 -12.47 12.61 25.14
C LEU A 6 -12.71 14.10 24.85
N TYR A 7 -11.83 15.01 25.31
CA TYR A 7 -11.16 15.86 24.34
C TYR A 7 -9.69 16.12 24.70
N PRO A 8 -8.79 16.05 23.71
CA PRO A 8 -7.35 16.05 23.86
C PRO A 8 -6.83 17.48 23.66
N ILE A 9 -6.60 18.19 24.75
CA ILE A 9 -5.67 19.30 24.75
C ILE A 9 -4.88 19.13 26.04
N ASN A 10 -3.56 18.98 25.91
CA ASN A 10 -2.65 18.85 27.03
C ASN A 10 -2.56 20.22 27.73
N ILE A 11 -3.64 20.65 28.38
CA ILE A 11 -3.76 21.94 29.04
C ILE A 11 -3.15 21.78 30.43
N PRO A 12 -2.11 22.55 30.77
CA PRO A 12 -1.55 22.54 32.11
C PRO A 12 -2.64 22.86 33.14
N LEU A 13 -2.80 21.98 34.13
CA LEU A 13 -3.73 22.17 35.24
C LEU A 13 -2.97 22.69 36.47
N ARG A 14 -3.68 23.41 37.33
CA ARG A 14 -3.22 23.77 38.68
C ARG A 14 -3.42 22.60 39.65
N ASN A 15 -2.83 22.67 40.84
CA ASN A 15 -2.95 21.64 41.88
C ASN A 15 -4.39 21.39 42.35
N ASP A 16 -5.33 22.29 42.04
CA ASP A 16 -6.77 22.15 42.31
C ASP A 16 -7.55 21.53 41.13
N GLY A 17 -6.86 21.06 40.08
CA GLY A 17 -7.44 20.42 38.90
C GLY A 17 -8.05 21.38 37.87
N LYS A 18 -7.97 22.71 38.08
CA LYS A 18 -8.51 23.72 37.14
C LYS A 18 -7.47 24.12 36.07
N PRO A 19 -7.89 24.53 34.85
CA PRO A 19 -6.98 25.00 33.81
C PRO A 19 -6.10 26.18 34.26
N ASP A 20 -4.79 26.12 34.01
CA ASP A 20 -3.85 27.19 34.34
C ASP A 20 -3.86 28.29 33.26
N LEU A 21 -4.59 29.37 33.55
CA LEU A 21 -4.77 30.53 32.66
C LEU A 21 -3.49 31.30 32.33
N ARG A 22 -2.32 30.93 32.86
CA ARG A 22 -1.03 31.48 32.40
C ARG A 22 -0.69 31.00 30.99
N TYR A 23 -1.19 29.83 30.57
CA TYR A 23 -0.93 29.24 29.26
C TYR A 23 -2.00 29.62 28.23
N LYS A 24 -1.58 29.93 27.00
CA LYS A 24 -2.46 30.38 25.91
C LYS A 24 -3.57 29.36 25.58
N ALA A 25 -3.24 28.07 25.56
CA ALA A 25 -4.19 26.98 25.33
C ALA A 25 -5.29 26.90 26.41
N ALA A 26 -4.97 27.20 27.67
CA ALA A 26 -5.96 27.21 28.76
C ALA A 26 -6.93 28.40 28.65
N LYS A 27 -6.44 29.57 28.22
CA LYS A 27 -7.28 30.75 27.98
C LYS A 27 -8.27 30.53 26.84
N GLU A 28 -7.81 29.93 25.74
CA GLU A 28 -8.65 29.62 24.58
C GLU A 28 -9.72 28.58 24.94
N PHE A 29 -9.39 27.59 25.77
CA PHE A 29 -10.33 26.60 26.27
C PHE A 29 -11.44 27.22 27.13
N VAL A 30 -11.09 28.04 28.14
CA VAL A 30 -12.10 28.71 29.00
C VAL A 30 -12.98 29.68 28.21
N ALA A 31 -12.41 30.37 27.21
CA ALA A 31 -13.20 31.21 26.30
C ALA A 31 -14.20 30.41 25.45
N SER A 32 -13.86 29.17 25.09
CA SER A 32 -14.72 28.26 24.30
C SER A 32 -15.83 27.60 25.11
N ASP A 33 -15.70 27.51 26.44
CA ASP A 33 -16.76 27.02 27.33
C ASP A 33 -17.76 28.12 27.71
N ILE A 34 -17.30 29.35 27.96
CA ILE A 34 -18.19 30.49 28.26
C ILE A 34 -19.13 30.80 27.09
N SER A 35 -18.71 30.54 25.84
CA SER A 35 -19.55 30.72 24.66
C SER A 35 -20.61 29.62 24.49
N LYS A 36 -20.49 28.48 25.18
CA LYS A 36 -21.45 27.38 25.15
C LYS A 36 -22.56 27.48 26.20
N GLU A 37 -22.36 28.22 27.29
CA GLU A 37 -23.38 28.36 28.34
C GLU A 37 -24.48 29.40 28.07
N ARG A 38 -24.45 30.11 26.93
CA ARG A 38 -25.42 31.20 26.64
C ARG A 38 -26.68 30.80 25.84
N THR A 39 -27.02 29.52 25.75
CA THR A 39 -28.30 29.07 25.17
C THR A 39 -29.19 28.37 26.20
N THR A 40 -29.67 29.10 27.21
CA THR A 40 -30.92 28.77 27.93
C THR A 40 -31.52 30.01 28.62
N ASN A 41 -32.64 30.49 28.06
CA ASN A 41 -33.74 31.31 28.61
C ASN A 41 -33.53 32.75 29.15
N PRO A 42 -34.56 33.61 28.99
CA PRO A 42 -34.41 35.06 28.95
C PRO A 42 -34.92 35.73 30.24
N SER A 43 -34.10 36.61 30.81
CA SER A 43 -34.62 37.61 31.74
C SER A 43 -33.70 38.82 31.81
N LYS A 44 -34.27 39.96 31.44
CA LYS A 44 -34.01 41.31 31.94
C LYS A 44 -32.55 41.74 32.06
N LEU A 45 -32.11 42.66 31.20
CA LEU A 45 -31.84 44.06 31.58
C LEU A 45 -31.18 44.87 30.45
N SER A 46 -31.74 46.06 30.28
CA SER A 46 -31.08 47.32 29.92
C SER A 46 -30.52 47.51 28.51
N ILE A 47 -31.40 48.01 27.63
CA ILE A 47 -31.05 48.75 26.43
C ILE A 47 -30.78 50.21 26.83
N GLN A 48 -29.53 50.66 26.72
CA GLN A 48 -29.17 52.05 26.38
C GLN A 48 -27.89 51.98 25.54
N SER A 49 -28.02 52.04 24.22
CA SER A 49 -27.93 53.27 23.43
C SER A 49 -26.49 53.66 23.12
N LEU A 50 -25.96 53.14 22.01
CA LEU A 50 -25.04 53.89 21.15
C LEU A 50 -25.47 53.71 19.70
N LYS A 51 -26.18 54.74 19.21
CA LYS A 51 -26.30 55.05 17.80
C LYS A 51 -24.93 55.51 17.30
N SER A 52 -24.34 54.74 16.40
CA SER A 52 -23.50 55.29 15.34
C SER A 52 -23.92 54.66 14.03
N THR A 53 -24.44 55.54 13.20
CA THR A 53 -24.99 55.32 11.86
C THR A 53 -23.89 54.92 10.89
N SER A 54 -24.23 53.94 10.02
CA SER A 54 -23.75 53.74 8.64
C SER A 54 -22.24 53.62 8.40
N HIS A 55 -21.78 52.46 7.93
CA HIS A 55 -21.65 52.21 6.48
C HIS A 55 -21.46 50.71 6.21
N SER A 56 -22.31 50.22 5.31
CA SER A 56 -22.18 48.98 4.54
C SER A 56 -20.75 48.78 4.01
N SER A 57 -20.11 47.66 4.36
CA SER A 57 -19.23 46.85 3.48
C SER A 57 -18.49 45.79 4.29
N LYS A 58 -18.91 44.52 4.18
CA LYS A 58 -18.03 43.34 4.00
C LYS A 58 -18.78 42.00 4.13
N PRO A 59 -19.36 41.51 3.02
CA PRO A 59 -19.50 40.07 2.77
C PRO A 59 -18.20 39.45 2.21
N GLU A 60 -17.30 40.24 1.62
CA GLU A 60 -16.16 39.74 0.81
C GLU A 60 -15.08 38.96 1.56
N ILE A 61 -14.88 39.15 2.87
CA ILE A 61 -13.77 38.49 3.60
C ILE A 61 -14.07 37.01 3.90
N ILE A 62 -15.35 36.65 4.07
CA ILE A 62 -15.77 35.27 4.39
C ILE A 62 -15.79 34.42 3.11
N GLU A 63 -16.28 34.97 1.99
CA GLU A 63 -16.28 34.28 0.69
C GLU A 63 -14.87 33.94 0.20
N GLN A 64 -13.88 34.82 0.42
CA GLN A 64 -12.49 34.58 0.00
C GLN A 64 -11.79 33.49 0.84
N GLN A 65 -12.20 33.27 2.09
CA GLN A 65 -11.65 32.19 2.92
C GLN A 65 -12.26 30.82 2.56
N GLU A 66 -13.57 30.77 2.28
CA GLU A 66 -14.25 29.54 1.86
C GLU A 66 -13.75 29.04 0.49
N GLN A 67 -13.49 29.96 -0.45
CA GLN A 67 -12.94 29.62 -1.76
C GLN A 67 -11.54 28.96 -1.65
N LYS A 68 -10.67 29.50 -0.79
CA LYS A 68 -9.32 28.93 -0.56
C LYS A 68 -9.36 27.53 0.05
N VAL A 69 -10.29 27.26 0.97
CA VAL A 69 -10.45 25.93 1.59
C VAL A 69 -10.95 24.92 0.56
N GLN A 70 -11.92 25.29 -0.27
CA GLN A 70 -12.43 24.42 -1.34
C GLN A 70 -11.36 24.09 -2.38
N GLU A 71 -10.52 25.06 -2.74
CA GLU A 71 -9.43 24.86 -3.69
C GLU A 71 -8.36 23.89 -3.14
N GLN A 72 -7.99 24.03 -1.86
CA GLN A 72 -7.07 23.09 -1.20
C GLN A 72 -7.63 21.67 -1.13
N GLN A 73 -8.93 21.51 -0.84
CA GLN A 73 -9.58 20.19 -0.84
C GLN A 73 -9.59 19.57 -2.24
N LYS A 74 -9.84 20.37 -3.28
CA LYS A 74 -9.78 19.91 -4.67
C LYS A 74 -8.39 19.43 -5.06
N LEU A 75 -7.33 20.18 -4.70
CA LEU A 75 -5.94 19.78 -4.96
C LEU A 75 -5.61 18.45 -4.29
N LYS A 76 -5.99 18.26 -3.02
CA LYS A 76 -5.83 16.98 -2.32
C LYS A 76 -6.53 15.83 -3.04
N LEU A 77 -7.76 16.04 -3.52
CA LEU A 77 -8.50 15.02 -4.25
C LEU A 77 -7.82 14.66 -5.58
N ILE A 78 -7.25 15.63 -6.29
CA ILE A 78 -6.51 15.40 -7.54
C ILE A 78 -5.27 14.56 -7.26
N ASP A 79 -4.48 14.93 -6.26
CA ASP A 79 -3.24 14.23 -5.93
C ASP A 79 -3.52 12.79 -5.52
N ILE A 80 -4.54 12.56 -4.69
CA ILE A 80 -4.94 11.21 -4.27
C ILE A 80 -5.52 10.42 -5.44
N GLY A 81 -6.40 11.00 -6.25
CA GLY A 81 -7.01 10.31 -7.38
C GLY A 81 -5.96 9.80 -8.37
N LYS A 82 -4.94 10.61 -8.67
CA LYS A 82 -3.81 10.21 -9.54
C LYS A 82 -2.98 9.05 -9.00
N MET A 83 -3.07 8.74 -7.71
CA MET A 83 -2.35 7.62 -7.09
C MET A 83 -3.09 6.29 -7.23
N ILE A 84 -4.36 6.32 -7.59
CA ILE A 84 -5.23 5.16 -7.70
C ILE A 84 -5.38 4.82 -9.18
N THR A 85 -5.25 3.53 -9.49
CA THR A 85 -5.52 3.00 -10.83
C THR A 85 -6.57 1.91 -10.72
N ILE A 86 -7.67 2.07 -11.46
CA ILE A 86 -8.71 1.05 -11.56
C ILE A 86 -8.43 0.19 -12.79
N VAL A 87 -8.55 -1.11 -12.61
CA VAL A 87 -8.38 -2.13 -13.66
C VAL A 87 -9.72 -2.82 -13.92
N LYS A 88 -9.69 -3.91 -14.69
CA LYS A 88 -10.87 -4.67 -15.09
C LYS A 88 -11.78 -4.99 -13.90
N ASP A 89 -13.08 -4.94 -14.15
CA ASP A 89 -14.15 -5.24 -13.17
C ASP A 89 -14.11 -4.35 -11.91
N ASP A 90 -13.65 -3.10 -12.04
CA ASP A 90 -13.62 -2.08 -10.99
C ASP A 90 -12.68 -2.40 -9.80
N PHE A 91 -11.73 -3.31 -10.01
CA PHE A 91 -10.69 -3.58 -9.02
C PHE A 91 -9.63 -2.49 -9.00
N VAL A 92 -9.05 -2.24 -7.83
CA VAL A 92 -7.88 -1.36 -7.70
C VAL A 92 -6.62 -2.16 -8.02
N SER A 93 -5.72 -1.59 -8.82
CA SER A 93 -4.44 -2.23 -9.12
C SER A 93 -3.56 -2.33 -7.87
N GLY A 94 -3.07 -3.53 -7.55
CA GLY A 94 -2.12 -3.76 -6.45
C GLY A 94 -0.78 -3.03 -6.63
N THR A 95 -0.44 -2.63 -7.86
CA THR A 95 0.81 -1.94 -8.18
C THR A 95 0.70 -0.41 -8.13
N CYS A 96 -0.52 0.13 -7.96
CA CYS A 96 -0.72 1.58 -7.92
C CYS A 96 -0.08 2.21 -6.67
N LYS A 97 0.23 3.50 -6.76
CA LYS A 97 0.97 4.21 -5.71
C LYS A 97 0.22 4.23 -4.38
N ALA A 98 -1.11 4.31 -4.41
CA ALA A 98 -1.94 4.29 -3.20
C ALA A 98 -1.81 2.97 -2.41
N VAL A 99 -1.72 1.83 -3.10
CA VAL A 99 -1.52 0.52 -2.45
C VAL A 99 -0.10 0.40 -1.90
N ARG A 100 0.92 0.78 -2.68
CA ARG A 100 2.32 0.73 -2.26
C ARG A 100 2.64 1.60 -1.03
N GLN A 101 1.87 2.67 -0.82
CA GLN A 101 1.99 3.55 0.33
C GLN A 101 1.10 3.16 1.51
N GLY A 102 0.33 2.07 1.40
CA GLY A 102 -0.57 1.61 2.46
C GLY A 102 -1.81 2.49 2.65
N LEU A 103 -2.10 3.39 1.70
CA LEU A 103 -3.31 4.24 1.73
C LEU A 103 -4.57 3.47 1.31
N ILE A 104 -4.37 2.43 0.48
CA ILE A 104 -5.36 1.41 0.14
C ILE A 104 -4.77 0.06 0.54
N ILE A 105 -5.51 -0.70 1.34
CA ILE A 105 -5.15 -2.05 1.75
C ILE A 105 -6.05 -3.00 0.97
N LEU A 106 -5.46 -3.97 0.28
CA LEU A 106 -6.20 -5.00 -0.45
C LEU A 106 -6.26 -6.29 0.38
N ASN A 107 -7.40 -6.98 0.32
CA ASN A 107 -7.57 -8.32 0.85
C ASN A 107 -6.97 -9.37 -0.12
N ASP A 108 -6.90 -10.63 0.30
CA ASP A 108 -6.39 -11.74 -0.51
C ASP A 108 -7.18 -11.94 -1.83
N ASP A 109 -8.48 -11.65 -1.80
CA ASP A 109 -9.38 -11.70 -2.96
C ASP A 109 -9.31 -10.44 -3.85
N ARG A 110 -8.37 -9.52 -3.56
CA ARG A 110 -8.14 -8.23 -4.24
C ARG A 110 -9.23 -7.19 -4.04
N THR A 111 -10.22 -7.44 -3.19
CA THR A 111 -11.14 -6.40 -2.75
C THR A 111 -10.45 -5.41 -1.81
N ILE A 112 -11.00 -4.21 -1.69
CA ILE A 112 -10.46 -3.18 -0.80
C ILE A 112 -10.90 -3.48 0.63
N ASN A 113 -9.94 -3.50 1.55
CA ASN A 113 -10.21 -3.64 2.97
C ASN A 113 -10.90 -2.37 3.51
N PRO A 114 -12.02 -2.49 4.25
CA PRO A 114 -12.72 -1.35 4.86
C PRO A 114 -11.85 -0.47 5.78
N GLN A 115 -10.77 -1.01 6.33
CA GLN A 115 -9.82 -0.29 7.20
C GLN A 115 -8.76 0.49 6.41
N SER A 116 -8.86 0.55 5.08
CA SER A 116 -7.98 1.37 4.25
C SER A 116 -8.04 2.84 4.70
N PRO A 117 -6.90 3.51 4.95
CA PRO A 117 -6.88 4.90 5.41
C PRO A 117 -7.74 5.85 4.58
N LEU A 118 -7.70 5.75 3.25
CA LEU A 118 -8.51 6.62 2.39
C LEU A 118 -10.02 6.39 2.52
N ASN A 119 -10.46 5.20 2.94
CA ASN A 119 -11.85 4.90 3.20
C ASN A 119 -12.28 5.47 4.57
N LEU A 120 -11.40 5.37 5.58
CA LEU A 120 -11.64 5.95 6.90
C LEU A 120 -11.70 7.49 6.84
N ASP A 121 -10.86 8.10 6.00
CA ASP A 121 -10.86 9.54 5.74
C ASP A 121 -12.08 10.01 4.90
N GLY A 122 -12.90 9.08 4.41
CA GLY A 122 -14.08 9.37 3.57
C GLY A 122 -13.74 9.88 2.17
N ILE A 123 -12.48 9.78 1.75
CA ILE A 123 -11.99 10.23 0.44
C ILE A 123 -12.41 9.25 -0.65
N ILE A 124 -12.31 7.95 -0.35
CA ILE A 124 -12.93 6.87 -1.13
C ILE A 124 -14.06 6.24 -0.30
N LYS A 125 -14.90 5.44 -0.95
CA LYS A 125 -15.92 4.64 -0.29
C LYS A 125 -15.96 3.28 -0.94
N ILE A 126 -16.12 2.25 -0.13
CA ILE A 126 -16.14 0.86 -0.56
C ILE A 126 -17.60 0.39 -0.58
N ARG A 127 -17.99 -0.26 -1.67
CA ARG A 127 -19.30 -0.90 -1.85
C ARG A 127 -19.37 -2.22 -1.08
N SER A 128 -20.56 -2.82 -0.99
CA SER A 128 -20.77 -4.11 -0.34
C SER A 128 -20.01 -5.27 -0.99
N ASP A 129 -19.61 -5.14 -2.25
CA ASP A 129 -18.79 -6.11 -3.00
C ASP A 129 -17.27 -5.86 -2.86
N GLY A 130 -16.86 -4.95 -1.98
CA GLY A 130 -15.45 -4.66 -1.73
C GLY A 130 -14.78 -3.82 -2.83
N LYS A 131 -15.55 -3.27 -3.76
CA LYS A 131 -15.05 -2.41 -4.86
C LYS A 131 -15.27 -0.93 -4.58
N LEU A 132 -14.62 -0.08 -5.36
CA LEU A 132 -14.67 1.37 -5.17
C LEU A 132 -16.03 1.95 -5.62
N ASP A 133 -16.63 2.82 -4.83
CA ASP A 133 -17.87 3.52 -5.18
C ASP A 133 -17.60 4.64 -6.18
N ARG A 134 -18.05 4.44 -7.43
CA ARG A 134 -17.85 5.38 -8.54
C ARG A 134 -18.59 6.73 -8.39
N ARG A 135 -19.41 6.92 -7.35
CA ARG A 135 -20.19 8.15 -7.14
C ARG A 135 -19.39 9.30 -6.51
N LEU A 136 -18.18 9.04 -6.02
CA LEU A 136 -17.38 10.04 -5.33
C LEU A 136 -16.64 11.00 -6.27
N LYS A 137 -16.40 12.23 -5.79
CA LYS A 137 -15.70 13.27 -6.57
C LYS A 137 -14.27 12.87 -6.96
N VAL A 138 -13.57 12.09 -6.12
CA VAL A 138 -12.21 11.62 -6.39
C VAL A 138 -12.11 10.81 -7.69
N MET A 139 -13.19 10.15 -8.09
CA MET A 139 -13.25 9.29 -9.28
C MET A 139 -12.89 10.01 -10.58
N GLN A 140 -13.13 11.33 -10.65
CA GLN A 140 -12.80 12.14 -11.82
C GLN A 140 -11.29 12.24 -12.09
N TYR A 141 -10.47 11.91 -11.09
CA TYR A 141 -9.01 12.02 -11.13
C TYR A 141 -8.32 10.65 -11.12
N ILE A 142 -9.07 9.56 -11.00
CA ILE A 142 -8.55 8.20 -11.00
C ILE A 142 -8.22 7.75 -12.43
N ASP A 143 -7.09 7.08 -12.60
CA ASP A 143 -6.72 6.46 -13.88
C ASP A 143 -7.55 5.17 -14.06
N ASP A 144 -8.68 5.27 -14.75
CA ASP A 144 -9.55 4.14 -15.06
C ASP A 144 -9.10 3.46 -16.35
N ARG A 145 -8.48 2.28 -16.19
CA ARG A 145 -8.03 1.40 -17.28
C ARG A 145 -8.97 0.22 -17.51
N SER A 146 -10.12 0.17 -16.82
CA SER A 146 -11.07 -0.96 -16.90
C SER A 146 -11.57 -1.23 -18.33
N SER A 147 -11.70 -0.19 -19.15
CA SER A 147 -12.18 -0.28 -20.54
C SER A 147 -11.08 -0.41 -21.59
N LYS A 148 -9.82 -0.15 -21.24
CA LYS A 148 -8.68 -0.12 -22.18
C LYS A 148 -7.93 -1.45 -22.27
N LEU A 149 -8.18 -2.36 -21.34
CA LEU A 149 -7.49 -3.65 -21.30
C LEU A 149 -8.23 -4.66 -22.19
N LYS A 150 -7.62 -5.02 -23.33
CA LYS A 150 -8.02 -6.25 -24.02
C LYS A 150 -7.63 -7.43 -23.12
N VAL A 151 -8.43 -8.50 -23.15
CA VAL A 151 -8.17 -9.72 -22.34
C VAL A 151 -6.75 -10.26 -22.58
N GLU A 152 -6.18 -10.01 -23.75
CA GLU A 152 -4.80 -10.36 -24.13
C GLU A 152 -3.72 -9.58 -23.35
N ASP A 153 -3.97 -8.32 -22.96
CA ASP A 153 -3.03 -7.51 -22.18
C ASP A 153 -2.95 -7.97 -20.72
N TYR A 154 -4.03 -8.58 -20.23
CA TYR A 154 -4.08 -9.20 -18.89
C TYR A 154 -3.17 -10.44 -18.81
N ILE A 155 -3.04 -11.19 -19.92
CA ILE A 155 -2.11 -12.32 -20.01
C ILE A 155 -0.66 -11.79 -20.10
N GLY A 156 -0.42 -10.60 -20.65
CA GLY A 156 0.91 -9.99 -20.74
C GLY A 156 1.51 -9.54 -19.40
N GLU A 157 0.71 -8.98 -18.50
CA GLU A 157 1.19 -8.50 -17.19
C GLU A 157 1.13 -9.58 -16.09
N GLN A 158 0.08 -10.42 -16.03
CA GLN A 158 0.04 -11.52 -15.04
C GLN A 158 0.93 -12.72 -15.41
N SER A 159 1.17 -13.01 -16.70
CA SER A 159 2.09 -14.11 -17.03
C SER A 159 3.54 -13.79 -16.68
N LYS A 160 3.92 -12.52 -16.52
CA LYS A 160 5.25 -12.17 -16.02
C LYS A 160 5.35 -12.39 -14.51
N GLU A 161 4.42 -11.88 -13.71
CA GLU A 161 4.44 -12.09 -12.25
C GLU A 161 4.20 -13.55 -11.86
N ASP A 162 3.28 -14.28 -12.51
CA ASP A 162 3.05 -15.70 -12.19
C ASP A 162 4.13 -16.64 -12.76
N SER A 163 4.92 -16.21 -13.75
CA SER A 163 6.13 -16.94 -14.17
C SER A 163 7.34 -16.65 -13.29
N LEU A 164 7.32 -15.56 -12.51
CA LEU A 164 8.34 -15.23 -11.51
C LEU A 164 8.21 -16.10 -10.24
N ILE A 165 6.99 -16.44 -9.84
CA ILE A 165 6.70 -17.13 -8.56
C ILE A 165 7.37 -18.51 -8.45
N ILE A 166 7.66 -19.17 -9.58
CA ILE A 166 8.19 -20.55 -9.55
C ILE A 166 9.72 -20.60 -9.33
N ASN A 167 10.44 -19.48 -9.36
CA ASN A 167 11.85 -19.47 -8.97
C ASN A 167 12.09 -18.82 -7.60
N THR A 168 11.19 -17.95 -7.14
CA THR A 168 11.34 -17.30 -5.84
C THR A 168 11.29 -18.31 -4.70
N GLU A 169 10.29 -19.20 -4.66
CA GLU A 169 10.15 -20.19 -3.57
C GLU A 169 11.38 -21.07 -3.39
N LEU A 170 11.95 -21.56 -4.50
CA LEU A 170 13.18 -22.34 -4.47
C LEU A 170 14.32 -21.50 -3.87
N PHE A 171 14.55 -20.31 -4.41
CA PHE A 171 15.68 -19.48 -3.98
C PHE A 171 15.54 -19.02 -2.53
N PHE A 172 14.34 -18.65 -2.08
CA PHE A 172 14.11 -18.30 -0.68
C PHE A 172 14.32 -19.51 0.24
N GLY A 173 13.81 -20.70 -0.11
CA GLY A 173 14.04 -21.92 0.67
C GLY A 173 15.51 -22.34 0.73
N LEU A 174 16.31 -22.01 -0.29
CA LEU A 174 17.76 -22.21 -0.25
C LEU A 174 18.47 -21.15 0.60
N LEU A 175 18.04 -19.89 0.52
CA LEU A 175 18.64 -18.80 1.27
C LEU A 175 18.43 -18.90 2.78
N GLU A 176 17.37 -19.56 3.23
CA GLU A 176 17.20 -19.92 4.65
C GLU A 176 18.37 -20.76 5.19
N LYS A 177 19.06 -21.48 4.31
CA LYS A 177 20.20 -22.35 4.65
C LYS A 177 21.55 -21.64 4.45
N LYS A 178 21.58 -20.45 3.87
CA LYS A 178 22.82 -19.72 3.60
C LYS A 178 23.41 -19.19 4.91
N PRO A 179 24.67 -19.51 5.25
CA PRO A 179 25.33 -18.90 6.40
C PRO A 179 25.72 -17.44 6.12
N GLY A 180 25.60 -16.58 7.14
CA GLY A 180 26.11 -15.21 7.11
C GLY A 180 25.09 -14.14 6.70
N LEU A 181 25.61 -12.98 6.29
CA LEU A 181 24.79 -11.81 5.96
C LEU A 181 24.12 -11.99 4.60
N ARG A 182 22.82 -11.71 4.56
CA ARG A 182 21.96 -11.84 3.38
C ARG A 182 21.67 -10.46 2.76
N SER A 183 21.56 -10.39 1.43
CA SER A 183 21.11 -9.17 0.75
C SER A 183 19.64 -8.89 1.06
N SER A 184 19.19 -7.66 0.81
CA SER A 184 17.78 -7.30 0.98
C SER A 184 16.87 -8.09 0.03
N ASN A 185 15.64 -8.37 0.47
CA ASN A 185 14.63 -9.05 -0.36
C ASN A 185 14.43 -8.34 -1.70
N TYR A 186 14.44 -7.00 -1.71
CA TYR A 186 14.35 -6.20 -2.93
C TYR A 186 15.49 -6.50 -3.92
N SER A 187 16.73 -6.59 -3.43
CA SER A 187 17.88 -6.90 -4.29
C SER A 187 17.81 -8.33 -4.84
N ILE A 188 17.32 -9.27 -4.03
CA ILE A 188 17.13 -10.66 -4.45
C ILE A 188 16.04 -10.76 -5.51
N GLU A 189 14.89 -10.12 -5.30
CA GLU A 189 13.77 -10.07 -6.24
C GLU A 189 14.17 -9.49 -7.59
N GLN A 190 14.98 -8.42 -7.62
CA GLN A 190 15.48 -7.87 -8.88
C GLN A 190 16.30 -8.88 -9.67
N SER A 191 17.25 -9.56 -9.03
CA SER A 191 18.07 -10.56 -9.72
C SER A 191 17.30 -11.81 -10.11
N LEU A 192 16.31 -12.23 -9.29
CA LEU A 192 15.36 -13.29 -9.64
C LEU A 192 14.51 -12.93 -10.86
N SER A 193 14.20 -11.64 -11.04
CA SER A 193 13.47 -11.18 -12.21
C SER A 193 14.24 -11.33 -13.51
N PHE A 194 15.57 -11.21 -13.48
CA PHE A 194 16.40 -11.48 -14.65
C PHE A 194 16.54 -12.99 -14.91
N LEU A 195 16.52 -13.82 -13.85
CA LEU A 195 16.56 -15.28 -13.98
C LEU A 195 15.28 -15.86 -14.57
N SER A 196 14.11 -15.38 -14.14
CA SER A 196 12.83 -15.88 -14.65
C SER A 196 12.69 -15.64 -16.16
N GLU A 197 13.13 -14.49 -16.65
CA GLU A 197 13.13 -14.13 -18.08
C GLU A 197 14.01 -15.07 -18.92
N LYS A 198 15.10 -15.58 -18.34
CA LYS A 198 16.05 -16.49 -18.99
C LYS A 198 15.61 -17.96 -18.95
N VAL A 199 15.02 -18.41 -17.85
CA VAL A 199 14.77 -19.84 -17.58
C VAL A 199 13.37 -20.29 -18.00
N ASN A 200 12.40 -19.37 -18.13
CA ASN A 200 11.02 -19.73 -18.48
C ASN A 200 10.66 -19.29 -19.91
N PRO A 201 10.91 -20.12 -20.94
CA PRO A 201 10.27 -19.90 -22.24
C PRO A 201 8.76 -20.17 -22.08
N LYS A 202 7.91 -19.14 -22.27
CA LYS A 202 6.43 -19.16 -22.32
C LYS A 202 5.82 -20.55 -22.05
N VAL A 203 5.66 -20.86 -20.76
CA VAL A 203 5.40 -22.21 -20.28
C VAL A 203 3.89 -22.48 -20.28
N GLY A 204 3.43 -23.54 -20.96
CA GLY A 204 2.04 -24.00 -20.90
C GLY A 204 1.63 -24.46 -19.48
N LYS A 205 0.33 -24.65 -19.23
CA LYS A 205 -0.18 -24.97 -17.88
C LYS A 205 0.41 -26.27 -17.29
N ASP A 206 0.66 -27.29 -18.11
CA ASP A 206 1.12 -28.61 -17.65
C ASP A 206 2.56 -28.61 -17.12
N THR A 207 3.39 -27.69 -17.60
CA THR A 207 4.79 -27.56 -17.21
C THR A 207 4.96 -26.81 -15.87
N ARG A 208 3.92 -26.12 -15.39
CA ARG A 208 3.92 -25.44 -14.08
C ARG A 208 3.98 -26.43 -12.91
N THR A 209 3.09 -27.41 -12.90
CA THR A 209 3.02 -28.43 -11.84
C THR A 209 4.31 -29.24 -11.77
N LYS A 210 4.89 -29.57 -12.95
CA LYS A 210 6.18 -30.27 -13.03
C LYS A 210 7.33 -29.46 -12.41
N ASN A 211 7.37 -28.15 -12.67
CA ASN A 211 8.39 -27.26 -12.10
C ASN A 211 8.29 -27.14 -10.57
N ILE A 212 7.07 -27.00 -10.02
CA ILE A 212 6.86 -26.93 -8.56
C ILE A 212 7.37 -28.21 -7.88
N ASN A 213 7.02 -29.37 -8.43
CA ASN A 213 7.48 -30.66 -7.91
C ASN A 213 9.00 -30.80 -8.01
N ASN A 214 9.61 -30.35 -9.10
CA ASN A 214 11.06 -30.35 -9.24
C ASN A 214 11.73 -29.45 -8.21
N ASN A 215 11.21 -28.25 -7.97
CA ASN A 215 11.77 -27.33 -6.96
C ASN A 215 11.75 -27.93 -5.55
N LYS A 216 10.63 -28.55 -5.15
CA LYS A 216 10.53 -29.25 -3.86
C LYS A 216 11.59 -30.33 -3.73
N ARG A 217 11.77 -31.14 -4.78
CA ARG A 217 12.80 -32.18 -4.82
C ARG A 217 14.22 -31.62 -4.74
N ILE A 218 14.50 -30.43 -5.29
CA ILE A 218 15.82 -29.78 -5.14
C ILE A 218 16.09 -29.45 -3.67
N ILE A 219 15.10 -28.90 -2.98
CA ILE A 219 15.22 -28.55 -1.55
C ILE A 219 15.48 -29.83 -0.74
N GLU A 220 14.71 -30.90 -0.99
CA GLU A 220 14.90 -32.20 -0.35
C GLU A 220 16.32 -32.74 -0.57
N LEU A 221 16.84 -32.69 -1.80
CA LEU A 221 18.19 -33.16 -2.11
C LEU A 221 19.29 -32.40 -1.35
N ILE A 222 19.09 -31.10 -1.11
CA ILE A 222 20.03 -30.28 -0.33
C ILE A 222 19.99 -30.65 1.14
N ASP A 223 18.82 -31.06 1.65
CA ASP A 223 18.68 -31.63 2.99
C ASP A 223 19.25 -33.04 3.11
N GLY A 224 19.87 -33.58 2.04
CA GLY A 224 20.35 -34.96 2.00
C GLY A 224 19.22 -35.98 1.87
N ASN A 225 18.00 -35.55 1.60
CA ASN A 225 16.82 -36.38 1.47
C ASN A 225 16.53 -36.66 -0.01
N GLY A 226 16.28 -37.93 -0.35
CA GLY A 226 15.88 -38.33 -1.69
C GLY A 226 17.03 -38.73 -2.63
N ARG A 227 16.72 -38.86 -3.91
CA ARG A 227 17.65 -39.33 -4.96
C ARG A 227 17.58 -38.46 -6.19
N MET A 228 18.75 -38.11 -6.73
CA MET A 228 18.88 -37.35 -7.97
C MET A 228 18.38 -38.20 -9.15
N THR A 229 17.36 -37.72 -9.87
CA THR A 229 16.94 -38.33 -11.14
C THR A 229 17.61 -37.63 -12.32
N ARG A 230 17.66 -38.30 -13.48
CA ARG A 230 18.20 -37.70 -14.71
C ARG A 230 17.46 -36.42 -15.11
N GLU A 231 16.13 -36.44 -15.05
CA GLU A 231 15.31 -35.26 -15.35
C GLU A 231 15.60 -34.10 -14.41
N LEU A 232 15.73 -34.38 -13.11
CA LEU A 232 16.02 -33.36 -12.11
C LEU A 232 17.43 -32.78 -12.28
N ARG A 233 18.42 -33.62 -12.61
CA ARG A 233 19.78 -33.18 -12.94
C ARG A 233 19.78 -32.23 -14.14
N THR A 234 19.08 -32.56 -15.22
CA THR A 234 18.94 -31.66 -16.38
C THR A 234 18.26 -30.35 -16.00
N TYR A 235 17.23 -30.41 -15.17
CA TYR A 235 16.53 -29.22 -14.69
C TYR A 235 17.41 -28.30 -13.81
N ILE A 236 18.20 -28.88 -12.90
CA ILE A 236 19.16 -28.14 -12.08
C ILE A 236 20.25 -27.52 -12.96
N GLN A 237 20.79 -28.27 -13.93
CA GLN A 237 21.82 -27.76 -14.84
C GLN A 237 21.34 -26.54 -15.63
N GLN A 238 20.09 -26.56 -16.13
CA GLN A 238 19.50 -25.41 -16.82
C GLN A 238 19.45 -24.16 -15.93
N LYS A 239 19.18 -24.31 -14.62
CA LYS A 239 19.20 -23.18 -13.68
C LYS A 239 20.63 -22.69 -13.44
N VAL A 240 21.58 -23.59 -13.28
CA VAL A 240 23.01 -23.26 -13.11
C VAL A 240 23.53 -22.47 -14.32
N ASP A 241 23.25 -22.93 -15.54
CA ASP A 241 23.67 -22.26 -16.76
C ASP A 241 23.08 -20.84 -16.84
N ALA A 242 21.82 -20.67 -16.45
CA ALA A 242 21.18 -19.35 -16.40
C ALA A 242 21.78 -18.43 -15.34
N ILE A 243 22.21 -18.96 -14.20
CA ILE A 243 22.93 -18.19 -13.17
C ILE A 243 24.28 -17.71 -13.72
N HIS A 244 25.05 -18.59 -14.38
CA HIS A 244 26.32 -18.23 -15.02
C HIS A 244 26.17 -17.12 -16.05
N ASP A 245 25.13 -17.20 -16.89
CA ASP A 245 24.80 -16.17 -17.87
C ASP A 245 24.55 -14.79 -17.22
N LEU A 246 23.99 -14.75 -16.01
CA LEU A 246 23.77 -13.51 -15.29
C LEU A 246 25.01 -13.00 -14.57
N GLN A 247 25.85 -13.92 -14.05
CA GLN A 247 27.13 -13.56 -13.45
C GLN A 247 28.03 -12.86 -14.47
N GLN A 248 28.12 -13.40 -15.69
CA GLN A 248 28.87 -12.78 -16.78
C GLN A 248 28.37 -11.37 -17.11
N LYS A 249 27.08 -11.11 -16.91
CA LYS A 249 26.43 -9.80 -17.14
C LYS A 249 26.49 -8.88 -15.92
N LYS A 250 27.09 -9.30 -14.80
CA LYS A 250 27.10 -8.58 -13.52
C LYS A 250 25.70 -8.21 -13.03
N LYS A 251 24.72 -9.11 -13.26
CA LYS A 251 23.31 -8.94 -12.85
C LYS A 251 22.92 -9.82 -11.65
N THR A 252 23.90 -10.41 -10.98
CA THR A 252 23.73 -11.30 -9.83
C THR A 252 24.07 -10.61 -8.52
N THR A 253 23.56 -11.17 -7.43
CA THR A 253 23.99 -10.88 -6.06
C THR A 253 24.83 -12.03 -5.54
N ALA A 254 25.63 -11.80 -4.49
CA ALA A 254 26.37 -12.84 -3.79
C ALA A 254 25.46 -13.97 -3.22
N ASP A 255 24.16 -13.69 -3.03
CA ASP A 255 23.16 -14.69 -2.67
C ASP A 255 22.86 -15.66 -3.80
N ILE A 256 22.66 -15.14 -5.02
CA ILE A 256 22.39 -15.96 -6.20
C ILE A 256 23.62 -16.75 -6.63
N GLU A 257 24.81 -16.17 -6.47
CA GLU A 257 26.07 -16.87 -6.72
C GLU A 257 26.24 -18.07 -5.78
N TRP A 258 25.97 -17.87 -4.48
CA TRP A 258 26.00 -18.97 -3.51
C TRP A 258 25.00 -20.08 -3.85
N ILE A 259 23.78 -19.72 -4.25
CA ILE A 259 22.77 -20.69 -4.71
C ILE A 259 23.25 -21.46 -5.94
N GLY A 260 23.89 -20.79 -6.89
CA GLY A 260 24.50 -21.43 -8.05
C GLY A 260 25.52 -22.49 -7.66
N CYS A 261 26.39 -22.17 -6.70
CA CYS A 261 27.37 -23.13 -6.17
C CYS A 261 26.71 -24.34 -5.48
N GLU A 262 25.66 -24.14 -4.69
CA GLU A 262 24.95 -25.26 -4.06
C GLU A 262 24.24 -26.16 -5.08
N MET A 263 23.63 -25.56 -6.11
CA MET A 263 23.03 -26.33 -7.20
C MET A 263 24.07 -27.11 -8.01
N GLU A 264 25.26 -26.54 -8.24
CA GLU A 264 26.37 -27.28 -8.84
C GLU A 264 26.85 -28.46 -7.99
N ASN A 265 26.96 -28.24 -6.68
CA ASN A 265 27.34 -29.31 -5.74
C ASN A 265 26.36 -30.48 -5.79
N LEU A 266 25.06 -30.21 -5.94
CA LEU A 266 24.06 -31.27 -6.15
C LEU A 266 24.29 -32.07 -7.43
N VAL A 267 24.66 -31.41 -8.53
CA VAL A 267 24.92 -32.08 -9.82
C VAL A 267 26.20 -32.91 -9.75
N ARG A 268 27.19 -32.53 -8.94
CA ARG A 268 28.46 -33.28 -8.81
C ARG A 268 28.34 -34.53 -7.92
N LYS A 269 27.33 -34.58 -7.05
CA LYS A 269 26.97 -35.79 -6.27
C LYS A 269 26.29 -36.84 -7.16
#